data_AF-A0A8U7MUE3-F1
#
_entry.id   AF-A0A8U7MUE3-F1
#
_cell.length_a   1.000
_cell.length_b   1.000
_cell.length_c   1.000
_cell.angle_alpha   90.00
_cell.angle_beta   90.00
_cell.angle_gamma   90.00
#
_symmetry.space_group_name_H-M   'P 1'
#
loop_
_entity.id
_entity.type
_entity.pdbx_description
1 polymer ?
#
loop_
_entity_poly.entity_id
_entity_poly.type
_entity_poly.pdbx_seq_one_letter_code
_entity_poly.pdbx_strand_id
1 'polypeptide(L)'
;MLEIQLDDGGVGGYPGDDYCSGSVMSERVSGLANSIYREFERLIHCYDEEVVKELMPLVVTVLENLDSVLTDNQEHEVELELLREDNEQLLTQYEREKALRKQAEEKFIEFEDALEQEKKELQIQVEHLEFQTRQLELKTKNYADQISRLEERESEMKKEYNALHQRHTEMIQTYVEHIERSKMQQVGGNNQTEGSVPGRSRKERPNSLNVFPLADGMVRGQIGAKIVPTLDHWHLSDLGQLQSNSSYKVF
;
A
#
# COMPACT_ATOMS: atom_id res chain seq x y z
N MET A 1 -13.40 -11.02 4.75
CA MET A 1 -14.00 -11.96 5.71
C MET A 1 -13.57 -13.35 5.30
N LEU A 2 -12.68 -13.97 6.05
CA LEU A 2 -12.41 -15.41 5.94
C LEU A 2 -13.03 -16.02 7.20
N GLU A 3 -14.11 -16.75 6.96
CA GLU A 3 -14.92 -17.42 7.96
C GLU A 3 -14.09 -18.57 8.54
N ILE A 4 -13.69 -18.44 9.80
CA ILE A 4 -13.04 -19.52 10.54
C ILE A 4 -14.15 -20.45 10.99
N GLN A 5 -14.36 -21.53 10.23
CA GLN A 5 -15.21 -22.63 10.64
C GLN A 5 -14.52 -23.35 11.81
N LEU A 6 -14.91 -23.02 13.04
CA LEU A 6 -14.63 -23.83 14.22
C LEU A 6 -15.55 -25.05 14.14
N ASP A 7 -14.94 -26.20 13.84
CA ASP A 7 -15.58 -27.50 13.92
C ASP A 7 -15.70 -27.88 15.40
N ASP A 8 -16.82 -27.47 16.00
CA ASP A 8 -17.30 -27.92 17.31
C ASP A 8 -17.81 -29.35 17.17
N GLY A 9 -16.86 -30.29 17.11
CA GLY A 9 -17.10 -31.70 16.85
C GLY A 9 -16.97 -32.54 18.11
N GLY A 10 -18.06 -32.61 18.89
CA GLY A 10 -18.40 -33.82 19.63
C GLY A 10 -17.81 -33.97 21.03
N VAL A 11 -18.54 -33.45 22.03
CA VAL A 11 -18.56 -34.02 23.38
C VAL A 11 -19.12 -35.44 23.27
N GLY A 12 -18.22 -36.42 23.08
CA GLY A 12 -18.52 -37.83 23.21
C GLY A 12 -18.82 -38.13 24.67
N GLY A 13 -20.10 -38.20 25.01
CA GLY A 13 -20.55 -38.70 26.30
C GLY A 13 -20.09 -40.16 26.44
N TYR A 14 -19.25 -40.42 27.44
CA TYR A 14 -18.93 -41.78 27.86
C TYR A 14 -20.21 -42.43 28.41
N PRO A 15 -20.69 -43.53 27.79
CA PRO A 15 -21.82 -44.27 28.32
C PRO A 15 -21.30 -45.22 29.42
N GLY A 16 -21.74 -44.97 30.65
CA GLY A 16 -21.91 -45.97 31.70
C GLY A 16 -20.77 -46.97 31.92
N ASP A 17 -19.86 -46.62 32.83
CA ASP A 17 -19.07 -47.60 33.57
C ASP A 17 -19.98 -48.35 34.56
N ASP A 18 -20.81 -49.25 34.04
CA ASP A 18 -21.41 -50.35 34.78
C ASP A 18 -20.56 -51.61 34.54
N TYR A 19 -19.34 -51.61 35.07
CA TYR A 19 -18.52 -52.82 35.22
C TYR A 19 -18.10 -53.00 36.68
N CYS A 20 -19.08 -53.09 37.56
CA CYS A 20 -18.90 -53.83 38.81
C CYS A 20 -18.98 -55.33 38.50
N SER A 21 -17.99 -55.84 37.76
CA SER A 21 -17.77 -57.28 37.62
C SER A 21 -16.92 -57.68 38.83
N GLY A 22 -17.58 -58.12 39.91
CA GLY A 22 -16.88 -58.71 41.05
C GLY A 22 -15.91 -59.76 40.53
N SER A 23 -14.61 -59.52 40.74
CA SER A 23 -13.52 -60.25 40.09
C SER A 23 -13.79 -61.75 40.10
N VAL A 24 -14.11 -62.27 38.92
CA VAL A 24 -14.30 -63.70 38.72
C VAL A 24 -12.90 -64.25 38.55
N MET A 25 -12.46 -65.03 39.55
CA MET A 25 -11.13 -65.63 39.58
C MET A 25 -10.75 -66.18 38.20
N SER A 26 -9.56 -65.83 37.73
CA SER A 26 -9.06 -66.16 36.39
C SER A 26 -9.27 -67.64 36.12
N GLU A 27 -9.80 -67.98 34.93
CA GLU A 27 -10.09 -69.35 34.52
C GLU A 27 -8.84 -70.26 34.66
N ARG A 28 -7.65 -69.68 34.46
CA ARG A 28 -6.37 -70.37 34.65
C ARG A 28 -6.09 -70.69 36.12
N VAL A 29 -6.31 -69.73 37.03
CA VAL A 29 -6.10 -69.91 38.47
C VAL A 29 -7.16 -70.83 39.04
N SER A 30 -8.41 -70.73 38.58
CA SER A 30 -9.50 -71.64 38.96
C SER A 30 -9.22 -73.08 38.51
N GLY A 31 -8.70 -73.28 37.30
CA GLY A 31 -8.26 -74.61 36.83
C GLY A 31 -7.12 -75.20 37.65
N LEU A 32 -6.14 -74.37 38.05
CA LEU A 32 -5.05 -74.77 38.94
C LEU A 32 -5.56 -75.11 40.34
N ALA A 33 -6.42 -74.27 40.91
CA ALA A 33 -7.06 -74.49 42.21
C ALA A 33 -7.80 -75.84 42.23
N ASN A 34 -8.67 -76.09 41.24
CA ASN A 34 -9.39 -77.36 41.12
C ASN A 34 -8.45 -78.58 41.05
N SER A 35 -7.32 -78.45 40.35
CA SER A 35 -6.33 -79.53 40.24
C SER A 35 -5.62 -79.78 41.58
N ILE A 36 -5.23 -78.71 42.29
CA ILE A 36 -4.55 -78.78 43.59
C ILE A 36 -5.49 -79.32 44.68
N TYR A 37 -6.72 -78.84 44.75
CA TYR A 37 -7.71 -79.33 45.71
C TYR A 37 -8.04 -80.82 45.49
N ARG A 38 -8.09 -81.29 44.24
CA ARG A 38 -8.27 -82.72 43.94
C ARG A 38 -7.08 -83.58 44.39
N GLU A 39 -5.85 -83.05 44.37
CA GLU A 39 -4.70 -83.75 44.96
C GLU A 39 -4.74 -83.74 46.48
N PHE A 40 -5.17 -82.65 47.11
CA PHE A 40 -5.36 -82.62 48.55
C PHE A 40 -6.43 -83.61 49.02
N GLU A 41 -7.53 -83.74 48.30
CA GLU A 41 -8.56 -84.75 48.60
C GLU A 41 -7.99 -86.18 48.58
N ARG A 42 -7.11 -86.50 47.63
CA ARG A 42 -6.38 -87.79 47.60
C ARG A 42 -5.42 -87.97 48.78
N LEU A 43 -4.70 -86.92 49.16
CA LEU A 43 -3.77 -86.95 50.30
C LEU A 43 -4.51 -87.19 51.62
N ILE A 44 -5.62 -86.48 51.84
CA ILE A 44 -6.47 -86.64 53.03
C ILE A 44 -7.00 -88.08 53.11
N HIS A 45 -7.45 -88.65 51.99
CA HIS A 45 -7.96 -90.03 51.97
C HIS A 45 -6.89 -91.08 52.34
N CYS A 46 -5.62 -90.84 52.00
CA CYS A 46 -4.54 -91.79 52.24
C CYS A 46 -3.83 -91.59 53.60
N TYR A 47 -3.77 -90.36 54.10
CA TYR A 47 -2.89 -89.97 55.21
C TYR A 47 -3.56 -89.11 56.30
N ASP A 48 -4.89 -88.89 56.23
CA ASP A 48 -5.68 -88.04 57.11
C ASP A 48 -5.47 -86.52 56.90
N GLU A 49 -6.36 -85.71 57.47
CA GLU A 49 -6.44 -84.25 57.25
C GLU A 49 -5.26 -83.48 57.84
N GLU A 50 -4.66 -83.98 58.92
CA GLU A 50 -3.58 -83.28 59.63
C GLU A 50 -2.33 -83.03 58.76
N VAL A 51 -2.14 -83.78 57.67
CA VAL A 51 -1.00 -83.60 56.75
C VAL A 51 -1.12 -82.33 55.89
N VAL A 52 -2.33 -81.86 55.60
CA VAL A 52 -2.57 -80.70 54.70
C VAL A 52 -3.02 -79.44 55.45
N LYS A 53 -3.35 -79.56 56.74
CA LYS A 53 -3.94 -78.51 57.57
C LYS A 53 -3.17 -77.19 57.59
N GLU A 54 -1.85 -77.23 57.68
CA GLU A 54 -1.00 -76.02 57.65
C GLU A 54 -0.64 -75.57 56.23
N LEU A 55 -0.70 -76.49 55.25
CA LEU A 55 -0.33 -76.22 53.86
C LEU A 55 -1.48 -75.56 53.08
N MET A 56 -2.73 -75.93 53.38
CA MET A 56 -3.91 -75.45 52.66
C MET A 56 -4.07 -73.92 52.73
N PRO A 57 -3.92 -73.25 53.89
CA PRO A 57 -3.96 -71.78 53.95
C PRO A 57 -2.87 -71.13 53.09
N LEU A 58 -1.66 -71.69 53.06
CA LEU A 58 -0.57 -71.16 52.24
C LEU A 58 -0.89 -71.25 50.75
N VAL A 59 -1.46 -72.37 50.30
CA VAL A 59 -1.87 -72.56 48.91
C VAL A 59 -3.02 -71.63 48.54
N VAL A 60 -4.02 -71.45 49.41
CA VAL A 60 -5.10 -70.48 49.22
C VAL A 60 -4.51 -69.08 49.02
N THR A 61 -3.64 -68.63 49.93
CA THR A 61 -3.00 -67.31 49.83
C THR A 61 -2.18 -67.16 48.54
N VAL A 62 -1.48 -68.21 48.10
CA VAL A 62 -0.74 -68.16 46.82
C VAL A 62 -1.68 -68.04 45.62
N LEU A 63 -2.81 -68.75 45.62
CA LEU A 63 -3.80 -68.68 44.53
C LEU A 63 -4.49 -67.31 44.51
N GLU A 64 -4.86 -66.76 45.66
CA GLU A 64 -5.44 -65.41 45.78
C GLU A 64 -4.45 -64.33 45.30
N ASN A 65 -3.17 -64.42 45.71
CA ASN A 65 -2.14 -63.49 45.24
C ASN A 65 -1.89 -63.60 43.73
N LEU A 66 -1.90 -64.81 43.18
CA LEU A 66 -1.75 -65.03 41.74
C LEU A 66 -2.92 -64.42 40.96
N ASP A 67 -4.13 -64.58 41.48
CA ASP A 67 -5.34 -64.03 40.86
C ASP A 67 -5.36 -62.49 40.89
N SER A 68 -4.94 -61.90 42.02
CA SER A 68 -4.76 -60.45 42.16
C SER A 68 -3.74 -59.93 41.14
N VAL A 69 -2.55 -60.54 41.06
CA VAL A 69 -1.49 -60.10 40.13
C VAL A 69 -1.92 -60.25 38.67
N LEU A 70 -2.70 -61.29 38.33
CA LEU A 70 -3.23 -61.44 36.97
C LEU A 70 -4.28 -60.37 36.64
N THR A 71 -5.11 -60.00 37.61
CA THR A 71 -6.09 -58.91 37.46
C THR A 71 -5.39 -57.58 37.24
N ASP A 72 -4.44 -57.22 38.12
CA ASP A 72 -3.64 -56.00 38.01
C ASP A 72 -2.92 -55.92 36.65
N ASN A 73 -2.36 -57.04 36.18
CA ASN A 73 -1.67 -57.09 34.90
C ASN A 73 -2.61 -56.88 33.71
N GLN A 74 -3.86 -57.38 33.79
CA GLN A 74 -4.87 -57.13 32.76
C GLN A 74 -5.29 -55.66 32.74
N GLU A 75 -5.46 -55.04 33.91
CA GLU A 75 -5.77 -53.61 34.03
C GLU A 75 -4.65 -52.75 33.42
N HIS A 76 -3.39 -53.07 33.72
CA HIS A 76 -2.24 -52.39 33.11
C HIS A 76 -2.15 -52.60 31.60
N GLU A 77 -2.53 -53.77 31.08
CA GLU A 77 -2.57 -54.00 29.63
C GLU A 77 -3.61 -53.10 28.95
N VAL A 78 -4.79 -52.93 29.56
CA VAL A 78 -5.82 -52.01 29.07
C VAL A 78 -5.35 -50.56 29.15
N GLU A 79 -4.74 -50.14 30.25
CA GLU A 79 -4.18 -48.79 30.40
C GLU A 79 -3.11 -48.50 29.34
N LEU A 80 -2.24 -49.46 29.06
CA LEU A 80 -1.22 -49.36 28.01
C LEU A 80 -1.83 -49.22 26.61
N GLU A 81 -2.95 -49.89 26.34
CA GLU A 81 -3.66 -49.79 25.06
C GLU A 81 -4.31 -48.41 24.89
N LEU A 82 -4.98 -47.91 25.93
CA LEU A 82 -5.54 -46.56 25.94
C LEU A 82 -4.47 -45.47 25.73
N LEU A 83 -3.35 -45.58 26.43
CA LEU A 83 -2.24 -44.63 26.26
C LEU A 83 -1.62 -44.70 24.86
N ARG A 84 -1.62 -45.87 24.21
CA ARG A 84 -1.17 -46.00 22.82
C ARG A 84 -2.13 -45.33 21.85
N GLU A 85 -3.44 -45.53 22.02
CA GLU A 85 -4.46 -44.86 21.20
C GLU A 85 -4.39 -43.34 21.34
N ASP A 86 -4.28 -42.82 22.56
CA ASP A 86 -4.11 -41.39 22.82
C ASP A 86 -2.84 -40.84 22.16
N ASN A 87 -1.74 -41.60 22.17
CA ASN A 87 -0.50 -41.20 21.51
C ASN A 87 -0.63 -41.13 19.99
N GLU A 88 -1.34 -42.09 19.38
CA GLU A 88 -1.61 -42.12 17.95
C GLU A 88 -2.49 -40.93 17.51
N GLN A 89 -3.51 -40.60 18.31
CA GLN A 89 -4.33 -39.42 18.08
C GLN A 89 -3.50 -38.12 18.18
N LEU A 90 -2.66 -38.00 19.21
CA LEU A 90 -1.76 -36.85 19.37
C LEU A 90 -0.79 -36.71 18.20
N LEU A 91 -0.23 -37.82 17.71
CA LEU A 91 0.65 -37.81 16.53
C LEU A 91 -0.08 -37.32 15.29
N THR A 92 -1.30 -37.81 15.05
CA THR A 92 -2.14 -37.39 13.91
C THR A 92 -2.44 -35.88 13.96
N GLN A 93 -2.81 -35.37 15.15
CA GLN A 93 -3.06 -33.94 15.33
C GLN A 93 -1.80 -33.10 15.14
N TYR A 94 -0.67 -33.56 15.68
CA TYR A 94 0.63 -32.91 15.50
C TYR A 94 1.00 -32.81 14.02
N GLU A 95 0.83 -33.88 13.25
CA GLU A 95 1.12 -33.87 11.81
C GLU A 95 0.21 -32.92 11.03
N ARG A 96 -1.09 -32.89 11.36
CA ARG A 96 -2.05 -31.95 10.78
C ARG A 96 -1.64 -30.50 11.06
N GLU A 97 -1.35 -30.17 12.31
CA GLU A 97 -0.94 -28.83 12.71
C GLU A 97 0.38 -28.42 12.06
N LYS A 98 1.35 -29.34 12.01
CA LYS A 98 2.62 -29.13 11.31
C LYS A 98 2.42 -28.81 9.82
N ALA A 99 1.49 -29.51 9.15
CA ALA A 99 1.16 -29.24 7.76
C ALA A 99 0.47 -27.88 7.57
N LEU A 100 -0.48 -27.52 8.43
CA LEU A 100 -1.16 -26.22 8.41
C LEU A 100 -0.18 -25.08 8.64
N ARG A 101 0.73 -25.23 9.61
CA ARG A 101 1.76 -24.24 9.92
C ARG A 101 2.74 -24.06 8.76
N LYS A 102 3.15 -25.14 8.09
CA LYS A 102 3.96 -25.07 6.87
C LYS A 102 3.23 -24.32 5.75
N GLN A 103 1.94 -24.62 5.52
CA GLN A 103 1.14 -23.94 4.52
C GLN A 103 0.98 -22.44 4.83
N ALA A 104 0.79 -22.08 6.10
CA ALA A 104 0.73 -20.70 6.51
C ALA A 104 2.06 -19.97 6.25
N GLU A 105 3.18 -20.58 6.60
CA GLU A 105 4.53 -20.04 6.33
C GLU A 105 4.77 -19.82 4.82
N GLU A 106 4.39 -20.78 3.97
CA GLU A 106 4.48 -20.63 2.51
C GLU A 106 3.65 -19.43 2.01
N LYS A 107 2.40 -19.27 2.48
CA LYS A 107 1.56 -18.12 2.13
C LYS A 107 2.15 -16.79 2.62
N PHE A 108 2.76 -16.77 3.80
CA PHE A 108 3.40 -15.55 4.32
C PHE A 108 4.54 -15.08 3.42
N ILE A 109 5.35 -16.02 2.91
CA ILE A 109 6.42 -15.71 1.96
C ILE A 109 5.85 -15.14 0.65
N GLU A 110 4.80 -15.76 0.10
CA GLU A 110 4.13 -15.26 -1.12
C GLU A 110 3.58 -13.83 -0.94
N PHE A 111 2.99 -13.54 0.23
CA PHE A 111 2.52 -12.20 0.54
C PHE A 111 3.65 -11.20 0.70
N GLU A 112 4.75 -11.57 1.35
CA GLU A 112 5.93 -10.71 1.51
C GLU A 112 6.54 -10.35 0.15
N ASP A 113 6.70 -11.34 -0.74
CA ASP A 113 7.19 -11.13 -2.11
C ASP A 113 6.28 -10.20 -2.92
N ALA A 114 4.96 -10.41 -2.84
CA ALA A 114 3.98 -9.56 -3.53
C ALA A 114 4.02 -8.11 -3.02
N LEU A 115 4.09 -7.91 -1.70
CA LEU A 115 4.18 -6.59 -1.08
C LEU A 115 5.50 -5.89 -1.44
N GLU A 116 6.62 -6.61 -1.46
CA GLU A 116 7.91 -6.04 -1.83
C GLU A 116 7.96 -5.68 -3.32
N GLN A 117 7.27 -6.44 -4.18
CA GLN A 117 7.09 -6.10 -5.59
C GLN A 117 6.24 -4.83 -5.77
N GLU A 118 5.08 -4.74 -5.12
CA GLU A 118 4.22 -3.55 -5.17
C GLU A 118 4.96 -2.31 -4.67
N LYS A 119 5.70 -2.43 -3.57
CA LYS A 119 6.53 -1.36 -3.02
C LYS A 119 7.59 -0.89 -4.01
N LYS A 120 8.27 -1.81 -4.73
CA LYS A 120 9.22 -1.44 -5.78
C LYS A 120 8.55 -0.70 -6.93
N GLU A 121 7.38 -1.15 -7.36
CA GLU A 121 6.61 -0.50 -8.43
C GLU A 121 6.16 0.91 -8.03
N LEU A 122 5.65 1.08 -6.81
CA LEU A 122 5.29 2.38 -6.26
C LEU A 122 6.51 3.30 -6.14
N GLN A 123 7.66 2.78 -5.70
CA GLN A 123 8.91 3.55 -5.64
C GLN A 123 9.33 4.07 -7.01
N ILE A 124 9.24 3.25 -8.06
CA ILE A 124 9.51 3.66 -9.44
C ILE A 124 8.54 4.77 -9.88
N GLN A 125 7.25 4.66 -9.54
CA GLN A 125 6.26 5.69 -9.87
C GLN A 125 6.56 7.01 -9.15
N VAL A 126 6.97 6.96 -7.89
CA VAL A 126 7.40 8.15 -7.12
C VAL A 126 8.60 8.81 -7.82
N GLU A 127 9.63 8.06 -8.16
CA GLU A 127 10.82 8.59 -8.85
C GLU A 127 10.46 9.22 -10.20
N HIS A 128 9.52 8.62 -10.94
CA HIS A 128 9.00 9.17 -12.19
C HIS A 128 8.27 10.51 -11.97
N LEU A 129 7.38 10.59 -10.97
CA LEU A 129 6.65 11.81 -10.64
C LEU A 129 7.56 12.91 -10.10
N GLU A 130 8.58 12.57 -9.32
CA GLU A 130 9.61 13.51 -8.87
C GLU A 130 10.36 14.11 -10.07
N PHE A 131 10.76 13.27 -11.02
CA PHE A 131 11.43 13.74 -12.23
C PHE A 131 10.52 14.66 -13.06
N GLN A 132 9.26 14.27 -13.26
CA GLN A 132 8.28 15.08 -13.96
C GLN A 132 8.06 16.44 -13.28
N THR A 133 7.99 16.45 -11.94
CA THR A 133 7.87 17.68 -11.14
C THR A 133 9.06 18.60 -11.37
N ARG A 134 10.30 18.09 -11.28
CA ARG A 134 11.52 18.88 -11.55
C ARG A 134 11.53 19.48 -12.96
N GLN A 135 11.05 18.74 -13.97
CA GLN A 135 10.93 19.28 -15.33
C GLN A 135 9.92 20.44 -15.42
N LEU A 136 8.75 20.29 -14.80
CA LEU A 136 7.72 21.32 -14.78
C LEU A 136 8.17 22.57 -14.01
N GLU A 137 8.91 22.40 -12.92
CA GLU A 137 9.54 23.51 -12.19
C GLU A 137 10.52 24.29 -13.08
N LEU A 138 11.37 23.59 -13.84
CA LEU A 138 12.30 24.23 -14.76
C LEU A 138 11.55 25.01 -15.85
N LYS A 139 10.50 24.41 -16.42
CA LYS A 139 9.64 25.07 -17.41
C LYS A 139 8.97 26.32 -16.83
N THR A 140 8.49 26.24 -15.59
CA THR A 140 7.89 27.37 -14.88
C THR A 140 8.89 28.51 -14.67
N LYS A 141 10.12 28.20 -14.25
CA LYS A 141 11.21 29.19 -14.12
C LYS A 141 11.52 29.86 -15.46
N ASN A 142 11.63 29.09 -16.54
CA ASN A 142 11.89 29.64 -17.88
C ASN A 142 10.79 30.61 -18.33
N TYR A 143 9.52 30.31 -18.09
CA TYR A 143 8.42 31.23 -18.42
C TYR A 143 8.40 32.46 -17.52
N ALA A 144 8.69 32.31 -16.23
CA ALA A 144 8.81 33.46 -15.33
C ALA A 144 9.91 34.44 -15.80
N ASP A 145 11.07 33.91 -16.19
CA ASP A 145 12.17 34.72 -16.74
C ASP A 145 11.77 35.41 -18.07
N GLN A 146 11.02 34.72 -18.93
CA GLN A 146 10.51 35.30 -20.18
C GLN A 146 9.54 36.45 -19.91
N ILE A 147 8.60 36.27 -18.98
CA ILE A 147 7.62 37.29 -18.58
C ILE A 147 8.36 38.51 -18.02
N SER A 148 9.32 38.31 -17.10
CA SER A 148 10.09 39.40 -16.51
C SER A 148 10.80 40.27 -17.56
N ARG A 149 11.39 39.65 -18.59
CA ARG A 149 12.02 40.38 -19.72
C ARG A 149 11.01 41.14 -20.58
N LEU A 150 9.77 40.66 -20.70
CA LEU A 150 8.72 41.35 -21.44
C LEU A 150 8.19 42.54 -20.65
N GLU A 151 7.96 42.37 -19.34
CA GLU A 151 7.57 43.43 -18.42
C GLU A 151 8.60 44.57 -18.39
N GLU A 152 9.89 44.24 -18.40
CA GLU A 152 10.97 45.24 -18.47
C GLU A 152 10.87 46.09 -19.75
N ARG A 153 10.75 45.46 -20.92
CA ARG A 153 10.58 46.16 -22.22
C ARG A 153 9.31 47.00 -22.26
N GLU A 154 8.20 46.49 -21.72
CA GLU A 154 6.97 47.26 -21.62
C GLU A 154 7.17 48.51 -20.75
N SER A 155 7.88 48.37 -19.61
CA SER A 155 8.19 49.49 -18.72
C SER A 155 9.08 50.54 -19.40
N GLU A 156 10.04 50.12 -20.21
CA GLU A 156 10.91 51.00 -20.99
C GLU A 156 10.11 51.78 -22.03
N MET A 157 9.30 51.09 -22.86
CA MET A 157 8.44 51.74 -23.83
C MET A 157 7.47 52.73 -23.18
N LYS A 158 6.93 52.39 -22.00
CA LYS A 158 6.05 53.29 -21.24
C LYS A 158 6.80 54.54 -20.76
N LYS A 159 8.06 54.40 -20.31
CA LYS A 159 8.91 55.55 -19.96
C LYS A 159 9.18 56.43 -21.17
N GLU A 160 9.53 55.85 -22.32
CA GLU A 160 9.78 56.59 -23.56
C GLU A 160 8.53 57.33 -24.06
N TYR A 161 7.38 56.67 -24.04
CA TYR A 161 6.10 57.28 -24.38
C TYR A 161 5.79 58.48 -23.47
N ASN A 162 5.93 58.31 -22.16
CA ASN A 162 5.69 59.40 -21.20
C ASN A 162 6.65 60.57 -21.41
N ALA A 163 7.93 60.30 -21.67
CA ALA A 163 8.92 61.34 -21.96
C ALA A 163 8.60 62.11 -23.25
N LEU A 164 8.19 61.39 -24.31
CA LEU A 164 7.78 62.00 -25.57
C LEU A 164 6.51 62.85 -25.40
N HIS A 165 5.54 62.35 -24.65
CA HIS A 165 4.31 63.06 -24.34
C HIS A 165 4.58 64.34 -23.52
N GLN A 166 5.47 64.26 -22.53
CA GLN A 166 5.92 65.42 -21.76
C GLN A 166 6.57 66.47 -22.66
N ARG A 167 7.52 66.07 -23.52
CA ARG A 167 8.17 66.97 -24.48
C ARG A 167 7.18 67.62 -25.45
N HIS A 168 6.20 66.86 -25.93
CA HIS A 168 5.13 67.38 -26.79
C HIS A 168 4.26 68.41 -26.05
N THR A 169 3.92 68.14 -24.79
CA THR A 169 3.14 69.04 -23.94
C THR A 169 3.89 70.35 -23.69
N GLU A 170 5.18 70.27 -23.35
CA GLU A 170 6.06 71.44 -23.16
C GLU A 170 6.20 72.28 -24.44
N MET A 171 6.28 71.62 -25.61
CA MET A 171 6.31 72.31 -26.90
C MET A 171 5.04 73.14 -27.11
N ILE A 172 3.86 72.57 -26.82
CA ILE A 172 2.57 73.28 -26.92
C ILE A 172 2.53 74.46 -25.95
N GLN A 173 2.89 74.24 -24.68
CA GLN A 173 2.92 75.30 -23.67
C GLN A 173 3.83 76.45 -24.10
N THR A 174 5.06 76.14 -24.52
CA THR A 174 6.03 77.13 -25.02
C THR A 174 5.46 77.91 -26.21
N TYR A 175 4.82 77.22 -27.17
CA TYR A 175 4.21 77.87 -28.33
C TYR A 175 3.07 78.81 -27.95
N VAL A 176 2.18 78.39 -27.05
CA VAL A 176 1.09 79.22 -26.53
C VAL A 176 1.64 80.45 -25.82
N GLU A 177 2.61 80.29 -24.93
CA GLU A 177 3.26 81.40 -24.25
C GLU A 177 3.93 82.37 -25.24
N HIS A 178 4.55 81.87 -26.30
CA HIS A 178 5.12 82.72 -27.35
C HIS A 178 4.06 83.57 -28.03
N ILE A 179 2.90 82.99 -28.37
CA ILE A 179 1.77 83.75 -28.94
C ILE A 179 1.29 84.83 -27.96
N GLU A 180 1.13 84.49 -26.69
CA GLU A 180 0.68 85.43 -25.65
C GLU A 180 1.68 86.58 -25.46
N ARG A 181 2.99 86.29 -25.41
CA ARG A 181 4.07 87.28 -25.36
C ARG A 181 4.05 88.20 -26.60
N SER A 182 3.90 87.64 -27.80
CA SER A 182 3.82 88.43 -29.04
C SER A 182 2.58 89.32 -29.10
N LYS A 183 1.43 88.85 -28.61
CA LYS A 183 0.21 89.67 -28.49
C LYS A 183 0.41 90.85 -27.54
N MET A 184 1.02 90.62 -26.37
CA MET A 184 1.28 91.68 -25.39
C MET A 184 2.25 92.75 -25.95
N GLN A 185 3.25 92.33 -26.72
CA GLN A 185 4.23 93.22 -27.32
C GLN A 185 3.65 94.08 -28.46
N GLN A 186 2.64 93.58 -29.19
CA GLN A 186 1.88 94.40 -30.15
C GLN A 186 0.92 95.40 -29.48
N VAL A 187 0.36 95.06 -28.31
CA VAL A 187 -0.54 95.96 -27.56
C VAL A 187 0.23 97.01 -26.75
N GLY A 188 1.49 96.73 -26.36
CA GLY A 188 2.35 97.64 -25.58
C GLY A 188 3.47 98.35 -26.36
N GLY A 189 3.61 98.10 -27.67
CA GLY A 189 4.73 98.58 -28.48
C GLY A 189 4.29 99.29 -29.75
N ASN A 190 3.72 100.49 -29.61
CA ASN A 190 3.58 101.42 -30.73
C ASN A 190 4.19 102.77 -30.36
N ASN A 191 5.48 102.93 -30.66
CA ASN A 191 6.07 104.21 -31.09
C ASN A 191 7.38 103.94 -31.87
N GLN A 192 7.32 104.25 -33.18
CA GLN A 192 8.41 104.47 -34.14
C GLN A 192 9.08 103.21 -34.74
N THR A 193 8.66 102.75 -35.92
CA THR A 193 8.96 103.16 -37.32
C THR A 193 10.20 102.50 -37.95
N GLU A 194 9.93 101.83 -39.08
CA GLU A 194 10.77 101.63 -40.29
C GLU A 194 11.99 100.68 -40.15
N GLY A 195 12.31 99.77 -41.07
CA GLY A 195 11.78 99.43 -42.38
C GLY A 195 12.60 98.27 -43.00
N SER A 196 12.23 97.89 -44.22
CA SER A 196 12.92 97.00 -45.18
C SER A 196 12.85 95.47 -45.05
N VAL A 197 12.04 94.94 -45.98
CA VAL A 197 11.92 93.58 -46.59
C VAL A 197 13.11 93.37 -47.58
N PRO A 198 13.40 92.20 -48.24
CA PRO A 198 12.96 90.79 -48.14
C PRO A 198 14.10 89.75 -48.00
N GLY A 199 13.77 88.50 -47.64
CA GLY A 199 14.68 87.37 -47.79
C GLY A 199 13.94 86.05 -48.02
N ARG A 200 13.88 85.60 -49.28
CA ARG A 200 13.40 84.27 -49.67
C ARG A 200 14.33 83.19 -49.10
N SER A 201 13.82 82.32 -48.23
CA SER A 201 14.37 80.98 -48.01
C SER A 201 13.25 79.98 -47.79
N ARG A 202 13.33 78.91 -48.59
CA ARG A 202 12.51 77.69 -48.67
C ARG A 202 11.51 77.42 -47.54
N LYS A 203 10.26 77.28 -47.97
CA LYS A 203 9.26 76.44 -47.33
C LYS A 203 9.65 74.96 -47.53
N GLU A 204 10.44 74.39 -46.64
CA GLU A 204 10.52 72.94 -46.51
C GLU A 204 9.44 72.46 -45.53
N ARG A 205 8.65 71.50 -46.00
CA ARG A 205 7.74 70.72 -45.14
C ARG A 205 8.61 69.98 -44.11
N PRO A 206 8.14 69.79 -42.86
CA PRO A 206 8.79 68.84 -41.98
C PRO A 206 8.75 67.46 -42.66
N ASN A 207 9.89 66.76 -42.70
CA ASN A 207 9.96 65.37 -43.15
C ASN A 207 9.15 64.51 -42.19
N SER A 208 7.85 64.43 -42.45
CA SER A 208 6.93 63.48 -41.87
C SER A 208 7.34 62.07 -42.31
N LEU A 209 7.41 61.16 -41.34
CA LEU A 209 7.18 59.73 -41.55
C LEU A 209 8.14 59.03 -42.52
N ASN A 210 9.36 58.74 -42.07
CA ASN A 210 10.01 57.52 -42.56
C ASN A 210 9.40 56.33 -41.82
N VAL A 211 8.44 55.75 -42.52
CA VAL A 211 7.81 54.46 -42.31
C VAL A 211 8.89 53.37 -42.21
N PHE A 212 8.70 52.48 -41.23
CA PHE A 212 9.39 51.20 -41.08
C PHE A 212 9.72 50.54 -42.43
N PRO A 213 10.93 49.99 -42.64
CA PRO A 213 11.13 49.00 -43.68
C PRO A 213 10.57 47.67 -43.17
N LEU A 214 9.30 47.41 -43.47
CA LEU A 214 8.80 46.04 -43.58
C LEU A 214 9.23 45.53 -44.96
N ALA A 215 10.41 44.91 -45.02
CA ALA A 215 10.82 44.11 -46.17
C ALA A 215 10.61 42.63 -45.81
N ASP A 216 9.41 42.14 -46.14
CA ASP A 216 9.20 40.72 -46.40
C ASP A 216 9.90 40.38 -47.72
N GLY A 217 10.77 39.37 -47.69
CA GLY A 217 11.79 39.13 -48.70
C GLY A 217 12.29 37.69 -48.64
N MET A 218 11.40 36.80 -49.06
CA MET A 218 11.57 35.39 -49.38
C MET A 218 12.99 34.84 -49.63
N VAL A 219 13.30 33.78 -48.86
CA VAL A 219 13.78 32.45 -49.26
C VAL A 219 15.02 32.31 -50.17
N ARG A 220 16.12 31.82 -49.56
CA ARG A 220 17.08 30.84 -50.11
C ARG A 220 17.92 30.36 -48.91
N GLY A 221 18.04 29.10 -48.50
CA GLY A 221 17.62 27.78 -48.96
C GLY A 221 18.55 26.77 -48.26
N GLN A 222 18.01 25.62 -47.83
CA GLN A 222 18.66 24.45 -47.20
C GLN A 222 19.08 24.68 -45.72
N ILE A 223 18.74 23.85 -44.72
CA ILE A 223 18.58 22.39 -44.66
C ILE A 223 17.50 22.01 -43.61
N GLY A 224 16.61 21.08 -43.97
CA GLY A 224 16.12 19.99 -43.11
C GLY A 224 15.23 20.29 -41.89
N ALA A 225 13.90 20.17 -42.08
CA ALA A 225 13.03 19.19 -41.40
C ALA A 225 11.57 19.66 -41.46
N LYS A 226 10.72 18.83 -42.06
CA LYS A 226 9.26 19.00 -42.12
C LYS A 226 8.67 18.78 -40.74
N ILE A 227 7.92 19.73 -40.18
CA ILE A 227 6.77 19.42 -39.32
C ILE A 227 5.67 20.46 -39.59
N VAL A 228 4.55 19.98 -40.09
CA VAL A 228 3.26 20.68 -40.23
C VAL A 228 2.76 21.02 -38.82
N PRO A 229 2.22 22.22 -38.52
CA PRO A 229 1.43 22.39 -37.32
C PRO A 229 0.04 21.80 -37.60
N THR A 230 -0.12 20.49 -37.37
CA THR A 230 -1.44 19.91 -37.20
C THR A 230 -2.01 20.42 -35.88
N LEU A 231 -3.15 21.07 -36.03
CA LEU A 231 -4.18 21.31 -35.04
C LEU A 231 -4.43 20.07 -34.17
N ASP A 232 -4.21 20.13 -32.86
CA ASP A 232 -4.74 19.20 -31.85
C ASP A 232 -5.11 20.03 -30.61
N HIS A 233 -6.34 20.56 -30.53
CA HIS A 233 -7.48 19.97 -29.83
C HIS A 233 -7.12 19.36 -28.46
N TRP A 234 -7.20 20.19 -27.42
CA TRP A 234 -7.18 19.75 -26.03
C TRP A 234 -8.40 18.85 -25.75
N HIS A 235 -8.22 17.53 -25.83
CA HIS A 235 -9.21 16.60 -25.29
C HIS A 235 -9.03 16.46 -23.78
N LEU A 236 -9.81 17.27 -23.06
CA LEU A 236 -10.02 17.23 -21.63
C LEU A 236 -11.03 16.12 -21.30
N SER A 237 -10.74 14.88 -21.71
CA SER A 237 -11.66 13.75 -21.58
C SER A 237 -10.90 12.44 -21.43
N ASP A 238 -10.17 12.29 -20.32
CA ASP A 238 -9.83 10.97 -19.80
C ASP A 238 -9.72 10.89 -18.26
N LEU A 239 -10.11 11.95 -17.54
CA LEU A 239 -10.15 11.95 -16.08
C LEU A 239 -11.51 11.45 -15.51
N GLY A 240 -12.18 10.55 -16.23
CA GLY A 240 -13.57 10.16 -15.95
C GLY A 240 -13.84 8.67 -15.72
N GLN A 241 -12.85 7.79 -15.87
CA GLN A 241 -13.08 6.34 -15.74
C GLN A 241 -12.13 5.68 -14.74
N LEU A 242 -12.29 6.02 -13.47
CA LEU A 242 -12.06 5.06 -12.38
C LEU A 242 -13.32 5.08 -11.51
N GLN A 243 -14.32 4.29 -11.92
CA GLN A 243 -15.41 3.89 -11.06
C GLN A 243 -14.83 2.98 -9.97
N SER A 244 -14.50 3.56 -8.83
CA SER A 244 -14.27 2.84 -7.58
C SER A 244 -15.62 2.34 -7.04
N ASN A 245 -16.00 1.12 -7.43
CA ASN A 245 -17.05 0.38 -6.76
C ASN A 245 -16.56 -0.05 -5.36
N SER A 246 -16.76 0.78 -4.35
CA SER A 246 -16.70 0.38 -2.94
C SER A 246 -18.13 0.32 -2.39
N SER A 247 -18.77 -0.85 -2.56
CA SER A 247 -20.07 -1.13 -1.97
C SER A 247 -19.85 -1.78 -0.60
N TYR A 248 -19.74 -0.98 0.45
CA TYR A 248 -19.91 -1.47 1.82
C TYR A 248 -21.37 -1.87 2.03
N LYS A 249 -21.65 -3.17 2.08
CA LYS A 249 -22.85 -3.67 2.74
C LYS A 249 -22.47 -4.07 4.16
N VAL A 250 -22.95 -3.26 5.10
CA VAL A 250 -23.17 -3.63 6.49
C VAL A 250 -24.33 -4.62 6.49
N PHE A 251 -24.08 -5.87 6.90
CA PHE A 251 -24.88 -6.71 7.81
C PHE A 251 -24.11 -8.01 8.04
#